data_AF-A0A7D6CD77-F1
#
_entry.id   AF-A0A7D6CD77-F1
#
_cell.length_a   1.000
_cell.length_b   1.000
_cell.length_c   1.000
_cell.angle_alpha   90.00
_cell.angle_beta   90.00
_cell.angle_gamma   90.00
#
_symmetry.space_group_name_H-M   'P 1'
#
loop_
_entity.id
_entity.type
_entity.pdbx_description
1 polymer ?
#
loop_
_entity_poly.entity_id
_entity_poly.type
_entity_poly.pdbx_seq_one_letter_code
_entity_poly.pdbx_strand_id
1 'polypeptide(L)' 'MARGDLTNHEWAALAPLSPAQPVRGGRWRDHRQVINGICWVKRTGSLTS' A
#
# COMPACT_ATOMS: atom_id res chain seq x y z
N MET A 1 -7.46 -13.85 -3.59
CA MET A 1 -7.37 -12.40 -3.84
C MET A 1 -8.52 -11.73 -3.09
N ALA A 2 -8.25 -11.09 -1.96
CA ALA A 2 -9.28 -10.39 -1.19
C ALA A 2 -9.72 -9.14 -1.95
N ARG A 3 -10.99 -8.71 -1.80
CA ARG A 3 -11.58 -7.51 -2.44
C ARG A 3 -10.99 -6.18 -1.95
N GLY A 4 -9.72 -6.15 -1.57
CA GLY A 4 -8.98 -5.03 -0.96
C GLY A 4 -7.47 -5.08 -1.19
N ASP A 5 -6.93 -6.15 -1.77
CA ASP A 5 -5.53 -6.20 -2.17
C ASP A 5 -5.39 -5.58 -3.57
N LEU A 6 -4.43 -4.69 -3.78
CA LEU A 6 -4.10 -4.22 -5.11
C LEU A 6 -3.73 -5.42 -5.98
N THR A 7 -4.37 -5.51 -7.14
CA THR A 7 -3.96 -6.47 -8.15
C THR A 7 -2.52 -6.17 -8.58
N ASN A 8 -1.82 -7.20 -9.09
CA ASN A 8 -0.44 -7.01 -9.54
C ASN A 8 -0.32 -5.95 -10.65
N HIS A 9 -1.37 -5.77 -11.44
CA HIS A 9 -1.48 -4.76 -12.49
C HIS A 9 -1.64 -3.34 -11.92
N GLU A 10 -2.53 -3.14 -10.94
CA GLU A 10 -2.67 -1.86 -10.25
C GLU A 10 -1.40 -1.51 -9.48
N TRP A 11 -0.76 -2.50 -8.86
CA TRP A 11 0.51 -2.32 -8.16
C TRP A 11 1.63 -1.90 -9.13
N ALA A 12 1.69 -2.48 -10.32
CA ALA A 12 2.69 -2.13 -11.34
C ALA A 12 2.57 -0.67 -11.81
N ALA A 13 1.36 -0.09 -11.79
CA ALA A 13 1.14 1.32 -12.10
C ALA A 13 1.56 2.26 -10.95
N LEU A 14 1.44 1.82 -9.69
CA LEU A 14 1.79 2.62 -8.51
C LEU A 14 3.25 2.49 -8.07
N ALA A 15 3.85 1.32 -8.24
CA ALA A 15 5.25 1.05 -7.89
C ALA A 15 6.25 2.11 -8.40
N PRO A 16 6.20 2.57 -9.66
CA PRO A 16 7.11 3.59 -10.17
C PRO A 16 6.87 5.00 -9.60
N LEU A 17 5.69 5.25 -9.03
CA LEU A 17 5.35 6.51 -8.36
C LEU A 17 5.74 6.50 -6.87
N SER A 18 6.19 5.35 -6.36
CA SER A 18 6.63 5.21 -4.99
C SER A 18 7.99 5.90 -4.80
N PRO A 19 8.20 6.68 -3.73
CA PRO A 19 9.52 7.22 -3.44
C PRO A 19 10.53 6.09 -3.35
N ALA A 20 11.66 6.25 -4.05
CA ALA A 20 12.77 5.31 -4.02
C ALA A 20 13.14 5.01 -2.57
N GLN A 21 13.21 3.73 -2.22
CA GLN A 21 13.38 3.27 -0.83
C GLN A 21 14.56 3.99 -0.16
N PRO A 22 14.35 4.71 0.95
CA PRO A 22 15.47 5.27 1.69
C PRO A 22 16.24 4.13 2.36
N VAL A 23 17.49 3.94 1.94
CA VAL A 23 18.48 3.13 2.65
C VAL A 23 18.78 3.84 3.96
N ARG A 24 17.99 3.61 5.03
CA ARG A 24 18.38 3.90 6.43
C ARG A 24 17.37 3.33 7.44
N GLY A 25 17.69 2.15 7.96
CA GLY A 25 17.67 1.92 9.41
C GLY A 25 16.37 1.49 10.10
N GLY A 26 15.29 1.16 9.39
CA GLY A 26 14.07 0.69 10.04
C GLY A 26 13.30 -0.31 9.18
N ARG A 27 12.79 -1.37 9.81
CA ARG A 27 11.97 -2.43 9.21
C ARG A 27 10.63 -1.85 8.75
N TRP A 28 10.63 -1.05 7.68
CA TRP A 28 9.42 -0.73 6.96
C TRP A 28 8.84 -2.02 6.41
N ARG A 29 7.55 -2.27 6.69
CA ARG A 29 6.81 -3.36 6.02
C ARG A 29 6.83 -3.11 4.52
N ASP A 30 6.75 -4.18 3.71
CA ASP A 30 6.70 -4.07 2.25
C ASP A 30 5.77 -2.93 1.82
N HIS A 31 6.22 -2.06 0.91
CA HIS A 31 5.44 -0.91 0.45
C HIS A 31 4.03 -1.32 -0.02
N ARG A 32 3.91 -2.53 -0.59
CA ARG A 32 2.63 -3.12 -0.98
C ARG A 32 1.70 -3.33 0.21
N GLN A 33 2.20 -3.80 1.36
CA GLN A 33 1.38 -3.97 2.57
C GLN A 33 0.88 -2.63 3.11
N VAL A 34 1.72 -1.59 3.08
CA VAL A 34 1.34 -0.23 3.54
C VAL A 34 0.26 0.36 2.63
N ILE A 35 0.45 0.28 1.32
CA ILE A 35 -0.49 0.83 0.32
C ILE A 35 -1.81 0.03 0.32
N ASN A 36 -1.76 -1.29 0.43
CA ASN A 36 -2.95 -2.12 0.62
C ASN A 36 -3.71 -1.74 1.91
N GLY A 37 -3.00 -1.47 3.00
CA GLY A 37 -3.59 -0.99 4.25
C GLY A 37 -4.30 0.36 4.09
N ILE A 38 -3.67 1.33 3.41
CA ILE A 38 -4.27 2.65 3.12
C ILE A 38 -5.51 2.50 2.24
N CYS A 39 -5.44 1.69 1.18
CA CYS A 39 -6.56 1.43 0.29
C CYS A 39 -7.71 0.75 1.03
N TRP A 40 -7.39 -0.17 1.96
CA TRP A 40 -8.38 -0.82 2.81
C TRP A 40 -9.09 0.21 3.71
N VAL A 41 -8.36 1.05 4.45
CA VAL A 41 -8.94 2.10 5.32
C VAL A 41 -9.83 3.07 4.54
N LYS A 42 -9.38 3.52 3.35
CA LYS A 42 -10.16 4.40 2.48
C LYS A 42 -11.44 3.74 1.97
N ARG A 43 -11.41 2.42 1.74
CA ARG A 43 -12.56 1.65 1.27
C ARG A 43 -13.55 1.31 2.38
N THR A 44 -13.06 1.04 3.59
CA THR A 44 -13.91 0.63 4.72
C THR A 44 -14.41 1.80 5.57
N GLY A 45 -13.92 3.02 5.35
CA GLY A 45 -14.36 4.21 6.10
C GLY A 45 -13.95 4.17 7.58
N SER A 46 -13.05 3.28 7.96
CA SER A 46 -12.71 3.01 9.38
C SER A 46 -11.98 4.16 10.09
N LEU A 47 -11.69 5.27 9.38
CA LEU A 47 -11.05 6.46 9.96
C LEU A 47 -12.05 7.51 10.48
N THR A 48 -13.36 7.21 10.46
CA THR A 48 -14.42 8.06 10.99
C THR A 48 -15.46 7.23 11.75
N SER A 49 -15.17 6.89 13.00
CA SER A 49 -16.14 6.59 14.07
C SER A 49 -15.46 6.78 15.41
#